data_AF-A0A380T6U4-F1
#
_entry.id   AF-A0A380T6U4-F1
#
_cell.length_a   1.000
_cell.length_b   1.000
_cell.length_c   1.000
_cell.angle_alpha   90.00
_cell.angle_beta   90.00
_cell.angle_gamma   90.00
#
_symmetry.space_group_name_H-M   'P 1'
#
loop_
_entity.id
_entity.type
_entity.pdbx_description
1 polymer ?
#
loop_
_entity_poly.entity_id
_entity_poly.type
_entity_poly.pdbx_seq_one_letter_code
_entity_poly.pdbx_strand_id
1 'polypeptide(L)'
;MDMSEQRTAPRDSGLDLLKWLAIITMVADHLRFVWPAEHWLFVVGRLAFPWFCLAIAANVARSMPGQVFSAGNVRYVRGLVVFALLSEWPYRWLNGPSPTLNVMPTLALGLLIAWGLHHRTRAAGLLALATAVAATLASGRLMYGVPGVLLPGAFLLAMRYRSVAWLLPALLALAANLTDLWLREHPLHAIALMALGTAFISAPLGLIVVRLKWQGNLWRVGRWGYGFYPLHLALIKLIAGIDYT
;
A
#
# COMPACT_ATOMS: atom_id res chain seq x y z
N MET A 1 -31.94 -30.14 -4.63
CA MET A 1 -31.80 -28.67 -4.68
C MET A 1 -31.04 -28.28 -3.42
N ASP A 2 -29.73 -28.08 -3.52
CA ASP A 2 -28.93 -27.45 -2.47
C ASP A 2 -27.92 -26.53 -3.15
N MET A 3 -28.26 -25.24 -3.17
CA MET A 3 -27.48 -24.16 -3.77
C MET A 3 -27.00 -23.24 -2.66
N SER A 4 -26.07 -23.65 -1.80
CA SER A 4 -25.40 -22.67 -0.92
C SER A 4 -24.05 -23.07 -0.30
N GLU A 5 -23.27 -23.97 -0.90
CA GLU A 5 -21.83 -23.96 -0.61
C GLU A 5 -21.18 -22.74 -1.29
N GLN A 6 -21.29 -21.57 -0.65
CA GLN A 6 -20.39 -20.45 -0.90
C GLN A 6 -18.98 -20.91 -0.52
N ARG A 7 -18.26 -21.51 -1.47
CA ARG A 7 -16.82 -21.78 -1.35
C ARG A 7 -16.12 -20.47 -1.03
N THR A 8 -15.80 -20.25 0.23
CA THR A 8 -14.87 -19.18 0.62
C THR A 8 -13.57 -19.45 -0.12
N ALA A 9 -13.12 -18.50 -0.94
CA ALA A 9 -11.91 -18.67 -1.74
C ALA A 9 -10.74 -19.17 -0.85
N PRO A 10 -9.97 -20.19 -1.28
CA PRO A 10 -8.96 -20.83 -0.45
C PRO A 10 -7.95 -19.82 0.07
N ARG A 11 -7.51 -20.01 1.32
CA ARG A 11 -6.56 -19.12 1.98
C ARG A 11 -5.24 -19.06 1.20
N ASP A 12 -4.63 -17.88 1.15
CA ASP A 12 -3.37 -17.65 0.44
C ASP A 12 -2.30 -17.22 1.45
N SER A 13 -1.42 -18.16 1.78
CA SER A 13 -0.40 -17.97 2.81
C SER A 13 0.73 -17.03 2.36
N GLY A 14 1.03 -16.96 1.05
CA GLY A 14 1.98 -16.01 0.49
C GLY A 14 1.47 -14.57 0.61
N LEU A 15 0.18 -14.34 0.37
CA LEU A 15 -0.45 -13.05 0.59
C LEU A 15 -0.50 -12.65 2.08
N ASP A 16 -0.74 -13.59 2.99
CA ASP A 16 -0.70 -13.31 4.43
C ASP A 16 0.73 -12.96 4.88
N LEU A 17 1.75 -13.68 4.39
CA LEU A 17 3.16 -13.37 4.64
C LEU A 17 3.53 -11.97 4.13
N LEU A 18 3.14 -11.63 2.89
CA LEU A 18 3.38 -10.30 2.33
C LEU A 18 2.80 -9.20 3.23
N LYS A 19 1.57 -9.36 3.70
CA LYS A 19 0.93 -8.35 4.57
C LYS A 19 1.65 -8.19 5.90
N TRP A 20 2.12 -9.29 6.51
CA TRP A 20 2.93 -9.20 7.73
C TRP A 20 4.25 -8.48 7.49
N LEU A 21 4.97 -8.83 6.41
CA LEU A 21 6.21 -8.16 6.04
C LEU A 21 5.97 -6.66 5.74
N ALA A 22 4.85 -6.31 5.12
CA ALA A 22 4.45 -4.91 4.90
C ALA A 22 4.19 -4.17 6.22
N ILE A 23 3.50 -4.81 7.18
CA ILE A 23 3.27 -4.23 8.51
C ILE A 23 4.59 -4.04 9.26
N ILE A 24 5.46 -5.05 9.26
CA ILE A 24 6.75 -4.98 9.97
C ILE A 24 7.61 -3.86 9.40
N THR A 25 7.74 -3.76 8.07
CA THR A 25 8.53 -2.71 7.43
C THR A 25 7.89 -1.33 7.61
N MET A 26 6.56 -1.22 7.65
CA MET A 26 5.85 0.03 7.97
C MET A 26 6.13 0.48 9.41
N VAL A 27 6.07 -0.44 10.38
CA VAL A 27 6.39 -0.14 11.77
C VAL A 27 7.84 0.30 11.89
N ALA A 28 8.78 -0.41 11.25
CA ALA A 28 10.18 -0.01 11.18
C ALA A 28 10.33 1.42 10.64
N ASP A 29 9.65 1.76 9.53
CA ASP A 29 9.66 3.11 8.96
C ASP A 29 9.29 4.19 9.98
N HIS A 30 8.29 3.93 10.81
CA HIS A 30 7.80 4.87 11.83
C HIS A 30 8.61 4.86 13.12
N LEU A 31 9.35 3.78 13.43
CA LEU A 31 10.24 3.75 14.59
C LEU A 31 11.39 4.77 14.48
N ARG A 32 11.64 5.35 13.30
CA ARG A 32 12.55 6.49 13.13
C ARG A 32 12.15 7.73 13.96
N PHE A 33 10.88 7.84 14.35
CA PHE A 33 10.42 8.92 15.24
C PHE A 33 10.84 8.71 16.69
N VAL A 34 11.14 7.47 17.08
CA VAL A 34 11.73 7.13 18.38
C VAL A 34 13.25 7.15 18.29
N TRP A 35 13.82 6.61 17.22
CA TRP A 35 15.27 6.54 16.99
C TRP A 35 15.68 7.26 15.70
N PRO A 36 15.80 8.60 15.72
CA PRO A 36 16.08 9.39 14.52
C PRO A 36 17.49 9.17 13.95
N ALA A 37 18.45 8.69 14.75
CA ALA A 37 19.80 8.34 14.30
C ALA A 37 19.83 7.07 13.43
N GLU A 38 18.80 6.22 13.50
CA GLU A 38 18.76 4.92 12.83
C GLU A 38 18.20 5.04 11.41
N HIS A 39 18.97 5.67 10.51
CA HIS A 39 18.53 5.97 9.14
C HIS A 39 18.14 4.74 8.29
N TRP A 40 18.62 3.55 8.65
CA TRP A 40 18.26 2.30 7.97
C TRP A 40 16.77 1.95 8.12
N LEU A 41 16.10 2.44 9.18
CA LEU A 41 14.66 2.27 9.39
C LEU A 41 13.85 2.86 8.22
N PHE A 42 14.26 4.05 7.75
CA PHE A 42 13.66 4.70 6.60
C PHE A 42 13.85 3.89 5.30
N VAL A 43 15.05 3.35 5.11
CA VAL A 43 15.41 2.52 3.94
C VAL A 43 14.55 1.27 3.88
N VAL A 44 14.53 0.48 4.96
CA VAL A 44 13.71 -0.75 5.06
C VAL A 44 12.22 -0.42 4.94
N GLY A 45 11.80 0.72 5.49
CA GLY A 45 10.43 1.22 5.40
C GLY A 45 9.90 1.42 3.98
N ARG A 46 10.78 1.62 2.99
CA ARG A 46 10.39 1.78 1.58
C ARG A 46 9.74 0.54 0.97
N LEU A 47 9.86 -0.62 1.61
CA LEU A 47 9.19 -1.86 1.21
C LEU A 47 7.68 -1.84 1.51
N ALA A 48 7.26 -1.13 2.55
CA ALA A 48 5.91 -1.21 3.10
C ALA A 48 4.82 -0.83 2.09
N PHE A 49 4.93 0.38 1.52
CA PHE A 49 3.90 0.91 0.62
C PHE A 49 3.72 0.06 -0.65
N PRO A 50 4.78 -0.30 -1.40
CA PRO A 50 4.65 -1.22 -2.53
C PRO A 50 4.05 -2.58 -2.17
N TRP A 51 4.36 -3.13 -1.00
CA TRP A 51 3.79 -4.41 -0.57
C TRP A 51 2.32 -4.30 -0.16
N PHE A 52 1.87 -3.18 0.42
CA PHE A 52 0.43 -2.93 0.58
C PHE A 52 -0.28 -2.77 -0.78
N CYS A 53 0.34 -2.08 -1.74
CA CYS A 53 -0.18 -1.97 -3.10
C CYS A 53 -0.29 -3.34 -3.81
N LEU A 54 0.72 -4.21 -3.65
CA LEU A 54 0.68 -5.59 -4.15
C LEU A 54 -0.39 -6.42 -3.43
N ALA A 55 -0.58 -6.24 -2.12
CA ALA A 55 -1.65 -6.92 -1.39
C ALA A 55 -3.04 -6.50 -1.89
N ILE A 56 -3.24 -5.21 -2.21
CA ILE A 56 -4.45 -4.72 -2.89
C ILE A 56 -4.63 -5.41 -4.24
N ALA A 57 -3.59 -5.39 -5.08
CA ALA A 57 -3.63 -6.01 -6.40
C ALA A 57 -3.99 -7.51 -6.34
N ALA A 58 -3.40 -8.24 -5.39
CA ALA A 58 -3.66 -9.67 -5.21
C ALA A 58 -5.09 -9.93 -4.73
N ASN A 59 -5.62 -9.11 -3.82
CA ASN A 59 -7.03 -9.18 -3.41
C ASN A 59 -7.97 -8.91 -4.59
N VAL A 60 -7.66 -7.91 -5.44
CA VAL A 60 -8.44 -7.59 -6.64
C VAL A 60 -8.41 -8.75 -7.64
N ALA A 61 -7.23 -9.32 -7.93
CA ALA A 61 -7.06 -10.43 -8.86
C ALA A 61 -7.88 -11.67 -8.49
N ARG A 62 -8.17 -11.85 -7.19
CA ARG A 62 -8.98 -12.95 -6.65
C ARG A 62 -10.48 -12.71 -6.69
N SER A 63 -10.93 -11.47 -6.94
CA SER A 63 -12.34 -11.14 -7.09
C SER A 63 -12.86 -11.61 -8.45
N MET A 64 -14.14 -11.99 -8.53
CA MET A 64 -14.73 -12.38 -9.80
C MET A 64 -14.80 -11.18 -10.77
N PRO A 65 -14.24 -11.27 -11.99
CA PRO A 65 -14.37 -10.23 -13.00
C PRO A 65 -15.84 -9.89 -13.28
N GLY A 66 -16.11 -8.63 -13.66
CA GLY A 66 -17.48 -8.15 -13.91
C GLY A 66 -18.28 -7.72 -12.68
N GLN A 67 -17.94 -8.17 -11.47
CA GLN A 67 -18.68 -7.80 -10.23
C GLN A 67 -18.04 -6.64 -9.46
N VAL A 68 -18.08 -5.43 -10.02
CA VAL A 68 -17.50 -4.21 -9.41
C VAL A 68 -18.17 -3.87 -8.08
N PHE A 69 -19.50 -3.82 -8.06
CA PHE A 69 -20.31 -3.36 -6.91
C PHE A 69 -20.75 -4.49 -5.96
N SER A 70 -19.85 -5.45 -5.67
CA SER A 70 -20.14 -6.47 -4.68
C SER A 70 -20.10 -5.91 -3.25
N ALA A 71 -20.84 -6.51 -2.32
CA ALA A 71 -20.80 -6.13 -0.89
C ALA A 71 -19.37 -6.20 -0.30
N GLY A 72 -18.55 -7.14 -0.80
CA GLY A 72 -17.13 -7.25 -0.44
C GLY A 72 -16.30 -6.05 -0.89
N ASN A 73 -16.48 -5.63 -2.14
CA ASN A 73 -15.79 -4.48 -2.72
C ASN A 73 -16.19 -3.17 -2.04
N VAL A 74 -17.49 -2.94 -1.86
CA VAL A 74 -18.01 -1.76 -1.14
C VAL A 74 -17.45 -1.69 0.28
N ARG A 75 -17.41 -2.83 0.99
CA ARG A 75 -16.83 -2.90 2.33
C ARG A 75 -15.32 -2.61 2.33
N TYR A 76 -14.60 -2.98 1.27
CA TYR A 76 -13.16 -2.70 1.14
C TYR A 76 -12.91 -1.19 1.03
N VAL A 77 -13.54 -0.53 0.05
CA VAL A 77 -13.39 0.93 -0.14
C VAL A 77 -13.87 1.69 1.09
N ARG A 78 -15.02 1.32 1.67
CA ARG A 78 -15.52 1.95 2.90
C ARG A 78 -14.51 1.83 4.05
N GLY A 79 -13.86 0.67 4.19
CA GLY A 79 -12.80 0.47 5.18
C GLY A 79 -11.65 1.45 4.98
N LEU A 80 -11.11 1.54 3.76
CA LEU A 80 -10.03 2.48 3.46
C LEU A 80 -10.43 3.93 3.67
N VAL A 81 -11.64 4.35 3.28
CA VAL A 81 -12.11 5.73 3.43
C VAL A 81 -12.34 6.08 4.91
N VAL A 82 -13.04 5.22 5.66
CA VAL A 82 -13.30 5.47 7.09
C VAL A 82 -11.99 5.56 7.85
N PHE A 83 -11.07 4.62 7.64
CA PHE A 83 -9.79 4.64 8.33
C PHE A 83 -8.83 5.70 7.80
N ALA A 84 -8.97 6.17 6.55
CA ALA A 84 -8.27 7.36 6.10
C ALA A 84 -8.64 8.58 6.94
N LEU A 85 -9.93 8.77 7.23
CA LEU A 85 -10.40 9.89 8.06
C LEU A 85 -9.94 9.72 9.52
N LEU A 86 -10.15 8.53 10.11
CA LEU A 86 -9.77 8.27 11.50
C LEU A 86 -8.26 8.37 11.75
N SER A 87 -7.46 8.00 10.75
CA SER A 87 -6.00 7.96 10.88
C SER A 87 -5.34 9.30 10.56
N GLU A 88 -6.07 10.26 9.99
CA GLU A 88 -5.51 11.57 9.69
C GLU A 88 -5.07 12.30 10.96
N TRP A 89 -5.84 12.19 12.05
CA TRP A 89 -5.46 12.80 13.32
C TRP A 89 -4.16 12.22 13.91
N PRO A 90 -4.02 10.90 14.16
CA PRO A 90 -2.76 10.31 14.61
C PRO A 90 -1.58 10.58 13.66
N TYR A 91 -1.84 10.58 12.35
CA TYR A 91 -0.84 10.87 11.34
C TYR A 91 -0.27 12.29 11.47
N ARG A 92 -1.14 13.31 11.58
CA ARG A 92 -0.76 14.71 11.81
C ARG A 92 -0.06 14.90 13.15
N TRP A 93 -0.52 14.20 14.18
CA TRP A 93 0.08 14.29 15.51
C TRP A 93 1.51 13.73 15.55
N LEU A 94 1.76 12.61 14.84
CA LEU A 94 3.10 12.04 14.73
C LEU A 94 4.02 12.86 13.82
N ASN A 95 3.56 13.21 12.61
CA ASN A 95 4.39 13.81 11.55
C ASN A 95 4.45 15.34 11.59
N GLY A 96 3.67 15.99 12.47
CA GLY A 96 3.57 17.45 12.48
C GLY A 96 2.85 18.00 11.23
N PRO A 97 3.15 19.25 10.81
CA PRO A 97 2.52 19.88 9.65
C PRO A 97 3.03 19.28 8.33
N SER A 98 2.52 18.10 7.98
CA SER A 98 2.76 17.47 6.68
C SER A 98 1.94 18.14 5.56
N PRO A 99 2.52 18.38 4.37
CA PRO A 99 1.77 18.87 3.22
C PRO A 99 0.82 17.82 2.63
N THR A 100 1.00 16.54 2.96
CA THR A 100 0.22 15.42 2.43
C THR A 100 -0.79 14.90 3.46
N LEU A 101 -1.80 14.18 2.97
CA LEU A 101 -2.67 13.33 3.79
C LEU A 101 -1.93 12.04 4.16
N ASN A 102 -2.50 11.26 5.08
CA ASN A 102 -1.99 9.92 5.36
C ASN A 102 -2.01 8.99 4.11
N VAL A 103 -1.49 7.77 4.24
CA VAL A 103 -1.28 6.86 3.08
C VAL A 103 -2.59 6.27 2.53
N MET A 104 -3.65 6.20 3.33
CA MET A 104 -4.86 5.46 2.96
C MET A 104 -5.63 6.06 1.76
N PRO A 105 -5.77 7.39 1.58
CA PRO A 105 -6.30 7.99 0.35
C PRO A 105 -5.58 7.49 -0.91
N THR A 106 -4.25 7.41 -0.91
CA THR A 106 -3.50 6.88 -2.05
C THR A 106 -3.84 5.41 -2.31
N LEU A 107 -3.92 4.59 -1.27
CA LEU A 107 -4.30 3.18 -1.38
C LEU A 107 -5.76 3.01 -1.86
N ALA A 108 -6.68 3.85 -1.39
CA ALA A 108 -8.08 3.85 -1.80
C ALA A 108 -8.22 4.15 -3.28
N LEU A 109 -7.58 5.23 -3.77
CA LEU A 109 -7.56 5.56 -5.19
C LEU A 109 -6.89 4.46 -6.01
N GLY A 110 -5.79 3.88 -5.52
CA GLY A 110 -5.12 2.80 -6.23
C GLY A 110 -5.94 1.51 -6.34
N LEU A 111 -6.77 1.20 -5.34
CA LEU A 111 -7.78 0.13 -5.42
C LEU A 111 -8.78 0.38 -6.55
N LEU A 112 -9.27 1.62 -6.71
CA LEU A 112 -10.23 1.97 -7.78
C LEU A 112 -9.60 1.85 -9.17
N ILE A 113 -8.33 2.26 -9.34
CA ILE A 113 -7.59 2.05 -10.59
C ILE A 113 -7.47 0.54 -10.89
N ALA A 114 -7.07 -0.26 -9.90
CA ALA A 114 -6.94 -1.71 -10.07
C ALA A 114 -8.28 -2.37 -10.45
N TRP A 115 -9.41 -1.92 -9.90
CA TRP A 115 -10.74 -2.40 -10.29
C TRP A 115 -11.09 -2.08 -11.74
N GLY A 116 -10.78 -0.88 -12.23
CA GLY A 116 -10.96 -0.52 -13.63
C GLY A 116 -10.24 -1.50 -14.57
N LEU A 117 -8.98 -1.81 -14.24
CA LEU A 117 -8.15 -2.74 -15.02
C LEU A 117 -8.62 -4.20 -14.92
N HIS A 118 -9.12 -4.62 -13.76
CA HIS A 118 -9.54 -6.00 -13.50
C HIS A 118 -10.91 -6.34 -14.09
N HIS A 119 -11.93 -5.52 -13.78
CA HIS A 119 -13.31 -5.84 -14.12
C HIS A 119 -13.67 -5.52 -15.58
N ARG A 120 -12.95 -4.58 -16.22
CA ARG A 120 -13.09 -4.23 -17.65
C ARG A 120 -14.53 -3.92 -18.11
N THR A 121 -15.39 -3.43 -17.22
CA THR A 121 -16.71 -2.91 -17.56
C THR A 121 -16.64 -1.40 -17.87
N ARG A 122 -17.60 -0.85 -18.61
CA ARG A 122 -17.67 0.61 -18.89
C ARG A 122 -17.66 1.43 -17.60
N ALA A 123 -18.46 1.01 -16.61
CA ALA A 123 -18.52 1.66 -15.31
C ALA A 123 -17.18 1.62 -14.56
N ALA A 124 -16.48 0.48 -14.57
CA ALA A 124 -15.15 0.36 -13.95
C ALA A 124 -14.10 1.23 -14.66
N GLY A 125 -14.17 1.31 -16.00
CA GLY A 125 -13.29 2.17 -16.81
C GLY A 125 -13.50 3.66 -16.51
N LEU A 126 -14.76 4.12 -16.48
CA LEU A 126 -15.11 5.49 -16.12
C LEU A 126 -14.68 5.82 -14.68
N LEU A 127 -14.87 4.89 -13.74
CA LEU A 127 -14.43 5.04 -12.36
C LEU A 127 -12.90 5.18 -12.28
N ALA A 128 -12.14 4.37 -13.00
CA ALA A 128 -10.69 4.47 -13.02
C ALA A 128 -10.21 5.77 -13.69
N LEU A 129 -10.86 6.22 -14.76
CA LEU A 129 -10.55 7.50 -15.39
C LEU A 129 -10.81 8.68 -14.43
N ALA A 130 -12.00 8.72 -13.81
CA ALA A 130 -12.34 9.73 -12.82
C ALA A 130 -11.36 9.72 -11.63
N THR A 131 -10.95 8.53 -11.19
CA THR A 131 -9.93 8.34 -10.14
C THR A 131 -8.57 8.90 -10.57
N ALA A 132 -8.14 8.66 -11.81
CA ALA A 132 -6.87 9.17 -12.32
C ALA A 132 -6.87 10.71 -12.43
N VAL A 133 -7.98 11.30 -12.87
CA VAL A 133 -8.17 12.76 -12.90
C VAL A 133 -8.12 13.32 -11.49
N ALA A 134 -8.90 12.76 -10.56
CA ALA A 134 -8.91 13.19 -9.16
C ALA A 134 -7.53 13.06 -8.51
N ALA A 135 -6.80 11.97 -8.76
CA ALA A 135 -5.44 11.77 -8.25
C ALA A 135 -4.45 12.80 -8.82
N THR A 136 -4.60 13.19 -10.08
CA THR A 136 -3.77 14.22 -10.71
C THR A 136 -4.02 15.58 -10.07
N LEU A 137 -5.30 15.96 -9.92
CA LEU A 137 -5.68 17.22 -9.29
C LEU A 137 -5.27 17.29 -7.81
N ALA A 138 -5.30 16.16 -7.11
CA ALA A 138 -4.92 16.06 -5.71
C ALA A 138 -3.45 15.66 -5.49
N SER A 139 -2.61 15.60 -6.54
CA SER A 139 -1.28 14.97 -6.50
C SER A 139 -0.39 15.52 -5.37
N GLY A 140 -0.40 16.84 -5.16
CA GLY A 140 0.38 17.48 -4.09
C GLY A 140 -0.07 17.15 -2.66
N ARG A 141 -1.27 16.56 -2.48
CA ARG A 141 -1.79 16.11 -1.18
C ARG A 141 -1.67 14.61 -0.98
N LEU A 142 -1.33 13.84 -2.02
CA LEU A 142 -1.18 12.39 -1.93
C LEU A 142 0.26 12.02 -1.54
N MET A 143 0.41 11.23 -0.48
CA MET A 143 1.72 10.88 0.10
C MET A 143 2.73 10.32 -0.92
N TYR A 144 2.26 9.55 -1.90
CA TYR A 144 3.06 8.95 -2.97
C TYR A 144 2.67 9.43 -4.37
N GLY A 145 1.92 10.55 -4.45
CA GLY A 145 1.44 11.16 -5.70
C GLY A 145 0.67 10.22 -6.63
N VAL A 146 0.60 10.60 -7.90
CA VAL A 146 0.02 9.78 -8.98
C VAL A 146 0.73 8.43 -9.15
N PRO A 147 2.08 8.32 -9.10
CA PRO A 147 2.76 7.03 -9.24
C PRO A 147 2.28 6.00 -8.20
N GLY A 148 2.09 6.43 -6.95
CA GLY A 148 1.56 5.58 -5.89
C GLY A 148 0.13 5.11 -6.13
N VAL A 149 -0.72 5.95 -6.72
CA VAL A 149 -2.10 5.58 -7.11
C VAL A 149 -2.10 4.55 -8.24
N LEU A 150 -1.17 4.62 -9.19
CA LEU A 150 -1.08 3.67 -10.31
C LEU A 150 -0.48 2.31 -9.89
N LEU A 151 0.27 2.27 -8.78
CA LEU A 151 1.09 1.13 -8.38
C LEU A 151 0.30 -0.18 -8.16
N PRO A 152 -0.89 -0.21 -7.50
CA PRO A 152 -1.69 -1.44 -7.41
C PRO A 152 -2.11 -1.98 -8.79
N GLY A 153 -2.44 -1.09 -9.73
CA GLY A 153 -2.77 -1.46 -11.10
C GLY A 153 -1.57 -2.07 -11.83
N ALA A 154 -0.38 -1.51 -11.65
CA ALA A 154 0.85 -2.06 -12.21
C ALA A 154 1.20 -3.44 -11.65
N PHE A 155 1.04 -3.67 -10.34
CA PHE A 155 1.20 -4.99 -9.75
C PHE A 155 0.18 -5.99 -10.30
N LEU A 156 -1.06 -5.58 -10.50
CA LEU A 156 -2.10 -6.42 -11.13
C LEU A 156 -1.68 -6.85 -12.55
N LEU A 157 -1.15 -5.93 -13.35
CA LEU A 157 -0.62 -6.24 -14.69
C LEU A 157 0.59 -7.18 -14.61
N ALA A 158 1.53 -6.93 -13.69
CA ALA A 158 2.71 -7.77 -13.50
C ALA A 158 2.37 -9.22 -13.12
N MET A 159 1.32 -9.42 -12.31
CA MET A 159 0.82 -10.75 -11.98
C MET A 159 0.15 -11.46 -13.17
N ARG A 160 -0.49 -10.71 -14.08
CA ARG A 160 -1.17 -11.27 -15.27
C ARG A 160 -0.20 -11.63 -16.39
N TYR A 161 0.69 -10.72 -16.78
CA TYR A 161 1.46 -10.85 -18.02
C TYR A 161 2.81 -11.58 -17.85
N ARG A 162 3.29 -11.77 -16.61
CA ARG A 162 4.59 -12.40 -16.27
C ARG A 162 5.75 -11.79 -17.11
N SER A 163 6.95 -12.38 -17.06
CA SER A 163 8.18 -11.81 -17.69
C SER A 163 8.55 -10.42 -17.12
N VAL A 164 9.06 -9.50 -17.95
CA VAL A 164 9.56 -8.16 -17.61
C VAL A 164 8.50 -7.19 -17.07
N ALA A 165 7.23 -7.61 -16.98
CA ALA A 165 6.14 -6.80 -16.46
C ALA A 165 6.34 -6.34 -14.99
N TRP A 166 7.26 -6.96 -14.24
CA TRP A 166 7.67 -6.51 -12.91
C TRP A 166 8.41 -5.15 -12.91
N LEU A 167 9.00 -4.74 -14.04
CA LEU A 167 9.67 -3.45 -14.17
C LEU A 167 8.70 -2.28 -13.98
N LEU A 168 7.46 -2.42 -14.45
CA LEU A 168 6.45 -1.36 -14.32
C LEU A 168 6.16 -0.99 -12.86
N PRO A 169 5.79 -1.92 -11.96
CA PRO A 169 5.64 -1.58 -10.54
C PRO A 169 6.97 -1.20 -9.87
N ALA A 170 8.12 -1.70 -10.32
CA ALA A 170 9.42 -1.29 -9.78
C ALA A 170 9.72 0.20 -10.06
N LEU A 171 9.51 0.64 -11.30
CA LEU A 171 9.68 2.03 -11.72
C LEU A 171 8.66 2.95 -11.06
N LEU A 172 7.40 2.51 -10.93
CA LEU A 172 6.38 3.27 -10.22
C LEU A 172 6.65 3.37 -8.72
N ALA A 173 7.20 2.34 -8.09
CA ALA A 173 7.61 2.40 -6.68
C ALA A 173 8.77 3.38 -6.47
N LEU A 174 9.72 3.45 -7.40
CA LEU A 174 10.78 4.45 -7.40
C LEU A 174 10.20 5.86 -7.60
N ALA A 175 9.38 6.06 -8.63
CA ALA A 175 8.74 7.35 -8.91
C ALA A 175 7.83 7.83 -7.76
N ALA A 176 7.14 6.90 -7.09
CA ALA A 176 6.35 7.18 -5.90
C ALA A 176 7.21 7.69 -4.74
N ASN A 177 8.42 7.16 -4.55
CA ASN A 177 9.31 7.65 -3.49
C ASN A 177 9.97 8.99 -3.84
N LEU A 178 10.14 9.31 -5.13
CA LEU A 178 10.61 10.63 -5.56
C LEU A 178 9.57 11.75 -5.38
N THR A 179 8.34 11.45 -4.92
CA THR A 179 7.40 12.51 -4.50
C THR A 179 7.79 13.12 -3.15
N ASP A 180 8.53 12.36 -2.32
CA ASP A 180 9.16 12.89 -1.13
C ASP A 180 10.17 13.99 -1.50
N LEU A 181 10.06 15.15 -0.84
CA LEU A 181 10.87 16.32 -1.18
C LEU A 181 12.36 16.06 -0.94
N TRP A 182 12.70 15.44 0.18
CA TRP A 182 14.10 15.23 0.56
C TRP A 182 14.79 14.24 -0.38
N LEU A 183 14.12 13.13 -0.73
CA LEU A 183 14.63 12.17 -1.71
C LEU A 183 14.83 12.78 -3.11
N ARG A 184 13.95 13.70 -3.50
CA ARG A 184 14.03 14.40 -4.79
C ARG A 184 15.13 15.44 -4.85
N GLU A 185 15.41 16.12 -3.74
CA GLU A 185 16.49 17.12 -3.65
C GLU A 185 17.87 16.48 -3.45
N HIS A 186 17.93 15.30 -2.83
CA HIS A 186 19.20 14.62 -2.51
C HIS A 186 19.32 13.21 -3.12
N PRO A 187 19.01 13.00 -4.42
CA PRO A 187 18.88 11.65 -4.99
C PRO A 187 20.19 10.85 -5.00
N LEU A 188 21.34 11.52 -4.96
CA LEU A 188 22.67 10.90 -4.96
C LEU A 188 23.24 10.66 -3.55
N HIS A 189 22.55 11.13 -2.51
CA HIS A 189 22.97 10.87 -1.14
C HIS A 189 22.87 9.36 -0.84
N ALA A 190 23.80 8.81 -0.07
CA ALA A 190 23.90 7.36 0.13
C ALA A 190 22.59 6.74 0.66
N ILE A 191 21.95 7.38 1.65
CA ILE A 191 20.66 6.92 2.19
C ILE A 191 19.54 7.03 1.15
N ALA A 192 19.54 8.06 0.30
CA ALA A 192 18.55 8.22 -0.76
C ALA A 192 18.71 7.13 -1.84
N LEU A 193 19.94 6.83 -2.26
CA LEU A 193 20.22 5.73 -3.19
C LEU A 193 19.79 4.38 -2.61
N MET A 194 20.08 4.14 -1.33
CA MET A 194 19.61 2.93 -0.64
C MET A 194 18.08 2.86 -0.61
N ALA A 195 17.40 3.95 -0.21
CA ALA A 195 15.94 4.01 -0.14
C ALA A 195 15.27 3.82 -1.51
N LEU A 196 15.77 4.48 -2.56
CA LEU A 196 15.28 4.35 -3.94
C LEU A 196 15.57 2.95 -4.50
N GLY A 197 16.75 2.40 -4.20
CA GLY A 197 17.09 1.02 -4.50
C GLY A 197 16.13 0.03 -3.84
N THR A 198 15.86 0.20 -2.53
CA THR A 198 14.88 -0.60 -1.78
C THR A 198 13.48 -0.48 -2.36
N ALA A 199 13.05 0.73 -2.72
CA ALA A 199 11.77 0.94 -3.39
C ALA A 199 11.69 0.20 -4.73
N PHE A 200 12.75 0.23 -5.54
CA PHE A 200 12.79 -0.48 -6.82
C PHE A 200 12.73 -2.01 -6.65
N ILE A 201 13.57 -2.58 -5.77
CA ILE A 201 13.60 -4.04 -5.53
C ILE A 201 12.35 -4.55 -4.80
N SER A 202 11.57 -3.67 -4.16
CA SER A 202 10.33 -4.05 -3.47
C SER A 202 9.36 -4.82 -4.37
N ALA A 203 9.33 -4.47 -5.67
CA ALA A 203 8.42 -5.07 -6.63
C ALA A 203 8.79 -6.52 -6.97
N PRO A 204 10.01 -6.85 -7.45
CA PRO A 204 10.38 -8.24 -7.67
C PRO A 204 10.35 -9.06 -6.37
N LEU A 205 10.79 -8.51 -5.24
CA LEU A 205 10.74 -9.21 -3.95
C LEU A 205 9.30 -9.53 -3.51
N GLY A 206 8.39 -8.56 -3.59
CA GLY A 206 6.99 -8.76 -3.23
C GLY A 206 6.32 -9.80 -4.13
N LEU A 207 6.58 -9.76 -5.44
CA LEU A 207 6.07 -10.74 -6.40
C LEU A 207 6.59 -12.16 -6.11
N ILE A 208 7.84 -12.29 -5.65
CA ILE A 208 8.39 -13.57 -5.18
C ILE A 208 7.62 -14.02 -3.92
N VAL A 209 7.50 -13.17 -2.91
CA VAL A 209 6.83 -13.49 -1.63
C VAL A 209 5.40 -13.98 -1.82
N VAL A 210 4.60 -13.31 -2.67
CA VAL A 210 3.20 -13.73 -2.93
C VAL A 210 3.11 -15.10 -3.59
N ARG A 211 4.14 -15.51 -4.34
CA ARG A 211 4.19 -16.84 -4.98
C ARG A 211 4.69 -17.93 -4.04
N LEU A 212 5.29 -17.58 -2.90
CA LEU A 212 5.75 -18.56 -1.93
C LEU A 212 4.56 -19.27 -1.28
N LYS A 213 4.63 -20.59 -1.23
CA LYS A 213 3.72 -21.40 -0.42
C LYS A 213 4.28 -21.52 0.99
N TRP A 214 3.94 -20.56 1.84
CA TRP A 214 4.32 -20.62 3.24
C TRP A 214 3.55 -21.74 3.95
N GLN A 215 4.27 -22.64 4.61
CA GLN A 215 3.70 -23.82 5.29
C GLN A 215 3.35 -23.55 6.76
N GLY A 216 3.84 -22.44 7.35
CA GLY A 216 3.54 -22.08 8.72
C GLY A 216 2.15 -21.48 8.91
N ASN A 217 1.59 -21.61 10.11
CA ASN A 217 0.32 -21.00 10.48
C ASN A 217 0.53 -19.52 10.82
N LEU A 218 0.62 -18.66 9.80
CA LEU A 218 0.54 -17.22 10.02
C LEU A 218 -0.87 -16.83 10.44
N TRP A 219 -1.05 -15.79 11.25
CA TRP A 219 -2.39 -15.27 11.48
C TRP A 219 -2.82 -14.40 10.30
N ARG A 220 -4.10 -14.47 9.91
CA ARG A 220 -4.60 -13.70 8.76
C ARG A 220 -4.63 -12.20 9.09
N VAL A 221 -3.96 -11.39 8.28
CA VAL A 221 -4.12 -9.93 8.31
C VAL A 221 -5.46 -9.58 7.65
N GLY A 222 -6.47 -9.43 8.49
CA GLY A 222 -7.85 -9.14 8.11
C GLY A 222 -8.24 -7.70 8.40
N ARG A 223 -9.41 -7.50 9.00
CA ARG A 223 -9.96 -6.17 9.28
C ARG A 223 -9.24 -5.43 10.41
N TRP A 224 -8.57 -6.15 11.30
CA TRP A 224 -7.81 -5.54 12.38
C TRP A 224 -6.69 -4.64 11.86
N GLY A 225 -6.14 -4.92 10.67
CA GLY A 225 -5.09 -4.11 10.05
C GLY A 225 -5.51 -2.65 9.81
N TYR A 226 -6.80 -2.39 9.63
CA TYR A 226 -7.31 -1.02 9.53
C TYR A 226 -7.16 -0.24 10.83
N GLY A 227 -7.54 -0.85 11.96
CA GLY A 227 -7.42 -0.23 13.29
C GLY A 227 -5.98 -0.18 13.81
N PHE A 228 -5.15 -1.12 13.37
CA PHE A 228 -3.72 -1.11 13.67
C PHE A 228 -3.03 0.17 13.18
N TYR A 229 -3.42 0.69 12.01
CA TYR A 229 -2.78 1.88 11.43
C TYR A 229 -2.87 3.15 12.32
N PRO A 230 -4.04 3.66 12.71
CA PRO A 230 -4.10 4.81 13.61
C PRO A 230 -3.51 4.51 15.00
N LEU A 231 -3.67 3.29 15.50
CA LEU A 231 -3.21 2.90 16.83
C LEU A 231 -1.69 2.92 16.96
N HIS A 232 -0.95 2.32 16.02
CA HIS A 232 0.51 2.28 16.12
C HIS A 232 1.12 3.68 15.93
N LEU A 233 0.52 4.56 15.11
CA LEU A 233 0.95 5.96 14.99
C LEU A 233 0.84 6.70 16.32
N ALA A 234 -0.32 6.58 16.99
CA ALA A 234 -0.54 7.19 18.30
C ALA A 234 0.41 6.62 19.37
N LEU A 235 0.61 5.30 19.37
CA LEU A 235 1.52 4.64 20.32
C LEU A 235 2.97 5.10 20.13
N ILE A 236 3.45 5.16 18.89
CA ILE A 236 4.81 5.65 18.58
C ILE A 236 4.96 7.10 19.03
N LYS A 237 3.95 7.96 18.81
CA LYS A 237 3.99 9.35 19.26
C LYS A 237 4.05 9.47 20.78
N LEU A 238 3.30 8.64 21.49
CA LEU A 238 3.35 8.59 22.95
C LEU A 238 4.75 8.19 23.44
N ILE A 239 5.33 7.13 22.87
CA ILE A 239 6.69 6.67 23.24
C ILE A 239 7.74 7.73 22.94
N ALA A 240 7.75 8.27 21.72
CA ALA A 240 8.70 9.31 21.32
C ALA A 240 8.56 10.61 22.13
N GLY A 241 7.40 10.86 22.74
CA GLY A 241 7.18 12.01 23.62
C GLY A 241 7.69 11.82 25.06
N ILE A 242 7.89 10.57 25.51
CA ILE A 242 8.39 10.25 26.86
C ILE A 242 9.90 10.50 26.94
N ASP A 243 10.65 10.32 25.85
CA ASP A 243 12.12 10.44 25.84
C ASP A 243 12.63 11.91 25.86
N TYR A 244 11.74 12.91 25.86
CA TYR A 244 12.07 14.35 25.91
C TYR A 244 11.67 15.04 27.23
N THR A 245 11.33 14.28 28.28
CA THR A 245 11.13 14.78 29.66
C THR A 245 12.17 14.21 30.60
#